data_AF-A0A316VD46-F1
#
_entry.id   AF-A0A316VD46-F1
#
_cell.length_a   1.000
_cell.length_b   1.000
_cell.length_c   1.000
_cell.angle_alpha   90.00
_cell.angle_beta   90.00
_cell.angle_gamma   90.00
#
_symmetry.space_group_name_H-M   'P 1'
#
loop_
_entity.id
_entity.type
_entity.pdbx_description
1 polymer ?
#
loop_
_entity_poly.entity_id
_entity_poly.type
_entity_poly.pdbx_seq_one_letter_code
_entity_poly.pdbx_strand_id
1 'polypeptide(L)'
;MPHLIVSDAVAKQLHDLTKSNKATQSDDRIQRLKDELASPPQPDMKDAYYEKGSTVLSHQCLVDVASLSQDGDNLSLNNLLRGAKVAIPIKPKPERSPALIEALRKIELEQQEKEYAAMMPSQSDKSLSFLDTFRSGGSGKSGYGKDNSNDDEEWAEVRQQISAIINVLVSMVAVAVAVWWAGGTADPIWKTLVAMPLCFLVAIAETFLYWTYWENLKKKKERLRKRK
;
A
#
# COMPACT_ATOMS: atom_id res chain seq x y z
N MET A 1 29.67 13.09 5.97
CA MET A 1 29.80 13.24 4.51
C MET A 1 28.88 12.22 3.84
N PRO A 2 28.37 12.43 2.61
CA PRO A 2 27.54 11.41 1.97
C PRO A 2 28.37 10.16 1.70
N HIS A 3 27.92 9.04 2.25
CA HIS A 3 28.49 7.72 2.03
C HIS A 3 27.74 7.05 0.86
N LEU A 4 28.48 6.37 0.00
CA LEU A 4 27.97 5.70 -1.20
C LEU A 4 28.20 4.20 -1.06
N ILE A 5 27.17 3.42 -1.39
CA ILE A 5 27.22 1.97 -1.50
C ILE A 5 27.63 1.65 -2.94
N VAL A 6 28.79 1.04 -3.10
CA VAL A 6 29.40 0.73 -4.39
C VAL A 6 29.17 -0.74 -4.75
N SER A 7 29.05 -1.02 -6.06
CA SER A 7 28.84 -2.38 -6.58
C SER A 7 30.09 -3.27 -6.41
N ASP A 8 29.88 -4.59 -6.32
CA ASP A 8 30.96 -5.58 -6.10
C ASP A 8 32.02 -5.57 -7.22
N ALA A 9 31.61 -5.27 -8.46
CA ALA A 9 32.54 -5.16 -9.59
C ALA A 9 33.53 -3.99 -9.42
N VAL A 10 33.03 -2.83 -9.00
CA VAL A 10 33.87 -1.64 -8.76
C VAL A 10 34.72 -1.84 -7.51
N ALA A 11 34.19 -2.47 -6.46
CA ALA A 11 34.96 -2.82 -5.26
C ALA A 11 36.17 -3.71 -5.58
N LYS A 12 36.03 -4.68 -6.49
CA LYS A 12 37.14 -5.52 -6.97
C LYS A 12 38.18 -4.72 -7.74
N GLN A 13 37.76 -3.82 -8.63
CA GLN A 13 38.66 -2.93 -9.37
C GLN A 13 39.48 -2.04 -8.43
N LEU A 14 38.87 -1.50 -7.37
CA LEU A 14 39.56 -0.72 -6.35
C LEU A 14 40.56 -1.58 -5.55
N HIS A 15 40.19 -2.81 -5.22
CA HIS A 15 41.12 -3.77 -4.60
C HIS A 15 42.31 -4.11 -5.51
N ASP A 16 42.11 -4.24 -6.81
CA ASP A 16 43.19 -4.55 -7.74
C ASP A 16 44.10 -3.33 -7.98
N LEU A 17 43.55 -2.12 -7.97
CA LEU A 17 44.34 -0.88 -7.99
C LEU A 17 45.23 -0.72 -6.76
N THR A 18 44.69 -0.96 -5.56
CA THR A 18 45.49 -0.89 -4.32
C THR A 18 46.60 -1.94 -4.28
N LYS A 19 46.43 -3.09 -4.97
CA LYS A 19 47.47 -4.12 -5.11
C LYS A 19 48.50 -3.78 -6.18
N SER A 20 48.05 -3.28 -7.34
CA SER A 20 48.92 -2.90 -8.47
C SER A 20 49.81 -1.72 -8.10
N ASN A 21 49.26 -0.73 -7.40
CA ASN A 21 49.97 0.49 -7.01
C ASN A 21 50.74 0.37 -5.68
N LYS A 22 50.83 -0.86 -5.13
CA LYS A 22 51.61 -1.15 -3.91
C LYS A 22 53.12 -0.90 -4.09
N ALA A 23 53.56 -0.69 -5.34
CA ALA A 23 54.92 -0.28 -5.69
C ALA A 23 55.17 1.23 -5.54
N THR A 24 54.13 2.07 -5.51
CA THR A 24 54.24 3.54 -5.44
C THR A 24 53.68 4.01 -4.09
N GLN A 25 54.46 3.82 -3.03
CA GLN A 25 54.10 4.06 -1.63
C GLN A 25 53.97 5.57 -1.25
N SER A 26 53.94 6.47 -2.22
CA SER A 26 54.08 7.92 -2.00
C SER A 26 52.78 8.73 -2.07
N ASP A 27 51.66 8.16 -2.50
CA ASP A 27 50.42 8.91 -2.69
C ASP A 27 49.46 8.74 -1.49
N ASP A 28 49.34 9.79 -0.67
CA ASP A 28 48.45 9.88 0.50
C ASP A 28 46.99 9.48 0.19
N ARG A 29 46.58 9.58 -1.07
CA ARG A 29 45.23 9.29 -1.58
C ARG A 29 44.94 7.79 -1.61
N ILE A 30 45.95 6.98 -1.96
CA ILE A 30 45.86 5.51 -2.01
C ILE A 30 45.83 4.93 -0.61
N GLN A 31 46.52 5.59 0.33
CA GLN A 31 46.48 5.20 1.74
C GLN A 31 45.08 5.43 2.33
N ARG A 32 44.43 6.56 2.04
CA ARG A 32 43.03 6.83 2.46
C ARG A 32 42.04 5.81 1.90
N LEU A 33 42.18 5.43 0.63
CA LEU A 33 41.37 4.39 0.00
C LEU A 33 41.50 3.05 0.71
N LYS A 34 42.73 2.67 1.06
CA LYS A 34 43.01 1.42 1.77
C LYS A 34 42.43 1.43 3.17
N ASP A 35 42.53 2.55 3.89
CA ASP A 35 41.99 2.69 5.23
C ASP A 35 40.45 2.69 5.22
N GLU A 36 39.82 3.30 4.22
CA GLU A 36 38.36 3.31 4.07
C GLU A 36 37.79 1.96 3.60
N LEU A 37 38.54 1.23 2.77
CA LEU A 37 38.19 -0.13 2.34
C LEU A 37 38.42 -1.18 3.44
N ALA A 38 39.34 -0.92 4.37
CA ALA A 38 39.58 -1.74 5.56
C ALA A 38 38.67 -1.39 6.74
N SER A 39 38.05 -0.21 6.73
CA SER A 39 37.12 0.21 7.77
C SER A 39 35.83 -0.63 7.70
N PRO A 40 35.42 -1.29 8.80
CA PRO A 40 34.14 -1.98 8.82
C PRO A 40 32.98 -0.98 8.65
N PRO A 41 31.84 -1.41 8.08
CA PRO A 41 30.66 -0.56 7.94
C PRO A 41 30.19 -0.07 9.31
N GLN A 42 29.86 1.23 9.41
CA GLN A 42 29.44 1.85 10.66
C GLN A 42 28.18 1.14 11.24
N PRO A 43 28.11 0.96 12.57
CA PRO A 43 27.12 0.10 13.21
C PRO A 43 25.67 0.61 13.13
N ASP A 44 25.47 1.90 12.88
CA ASP A 44 24.18 2.57 12.68
C ASP A 44 23.55 2.31 11.30
N MET A 45 24.33 1.77 10.36
CA MET A 45 23.88 1.51 8.99
C MET A 45 23.43 0.06 8.76
N LYS A 46 23.67 -0.85 9.72
CA LYS A 46 23.63 -2.33 9.56
C LYS A 46 22.31 -2.90 9.03
N ASP A 47 21.20 -2.19 9.16
CA ASP A 47 19.86 -2.75 8.92
C ASP A 47 19.18 -2.28 7.64
N ALA A 48 19.83 -1.46 6.80
CA ALA A 48 19.13 -0.80 5.68
C ALA A 48 19.24 -1.50 4.32
N TYR A 49 20.43 -1.60 3.73
CA TYR A 49 20.55 -1.97 2.31
C TYR A 49 21.91 -2.59 1.95
N TYR A 50 22.57 -3.23 2.92
CA TYR A 50 23.80 -3.95 2.63
C TYR A 50 23.49 -5.24 1.88
N GLU A 51 23.49 -5.16 0.55
CA GLU A 51 23.66 -6.36 -0.26
C GLU A 51 25.00 -6.99 0.16
N LYS A 52 24.97 -8.29 0.46
CA LYS A 52 26.14 -9.05 0.92
C LYS A 52 27.28 -8.89 -0.10
N GLY A 53 28.33 -8.15 0.27
CA GLY A 53 29.46 -7.80 -0.63
C GLY A 53 29.52 -6.33 -1.07
N SER A 54 28.60 -5.48 -0.62
CA SER A 54 28.64 -4.04 -0.89
C SER A 54 29.64 -3.31 0.01
N THR A 55 30.44 -2.41 -0.58
CA THR A 55 31.42 -1.57 0.12
C THR A 55 30.87 -0.17 0.27
N VAL A 56 31.12 0.46 1.42
CA VAL A 56 30.70 1.84 1.68
C VAL A 56 31.92 2.74 1.59
N LEU A 57 31.86 3.69 0.66
CA LEU A 57 32.94 4.62 0.39
C LEU A 57 32.41 6.05 0.44
N SER A 58 33.25 6.97 0.89
CA SER A 58 32.97 8.40 0.81
C SER A 58 33.06 8.87 -0.64
N HIS A 59 32.23 9.86 -0.98
CA HIS A 59 32.27 10.48 -2.31
C HIS A 59 33.66 11.08 -2.65
N GLN A 60 34.33 11.69 -1.66
CA GLN A 60 35.65 12.29 -1.86
C GLN A 60 36.69 11.24 -2.28
N CYS A 61 36.62 10.05 -1.70
CA CYS A 61 37.49 8.93 -2.02
C CYS A 61 37.33 8.45 -3.47
N LEU A 62 36.10 8.42 -3.99
CA LEU A 62 35.84 8.08 -5.40
C LEU A 62 36.33 9.16 -6.38
N VAL A 63 36.18 10.44 -6.02
CA VAL A 63 36.73 11.56 -6.79
C VAL A 63 38.26 11.51 -6.82
N ASP A 64 38.86 11.14 -5.68
CA ASP A 64 40.31 10.97 -5.58
C ASP A 64 40.81 9.88 -6.52
N VAL A 65 40.17 8.71 -6.54
CA VAL A 65 40.48 7.63 -7.50
C VAL A 65 40.28 8.08 -8.94
N ALA A 66 39.17 8.73 -9.25
CA ALA A 66 38.85 9.13 -10.61
C ALA A 66 39.89 10.10 -11.18
N SER A 67 40.42 11.01 -10.34
CA SER A 67 41.46 11.95 -10.78
C SER A 67 42.85 11.33 -10.96
N LEU A 68 43.06 10.10 -10.48
CA LEU A 68 44.28 9.32 -10.75
C LEU A 68 44.17 8.52 -12.06
N SER A 69 42.97 8.43 -12.64
CA SER A 69 42.75 7.72 -13.91
C SER A 69 43.19 8.57 -15.10
N GLN A 70 43.79 7.93 -16.11
CA GLN A 70 44.12 8.57 -17.37
C GLN A 70 42.95 8.48 -18.36
N ASP A 71 42.92 9.38 -19.35
CA ASP A 71 41.89 9.44 -20.39
C ASP A 71 41.83 8.12 -21.19
N GLY A 72 40.91 7.22 -20.81
CA GLY A 72 40.72 5.91 -21.43
C GLY A 72 40.54 4.76 -20.44
N ASP A 73 40.82 4.96 -19.16
CA ASP A 73 40.63 3.92 -18.14
C ASP A 73 39.16 3.74 -17.75
N ASN A 74 38.79 2.50 -17.44
CA ASN A 74 37.47 2.13 -16.92
C ASN A 74 37.16 2.78 -15.54
N LEU A 75 38.09 3.56 -15.00
CA LEU A 75 38.09 4.20 -13.68
C LEU A 75 37.58 5.65 -13.71
N SER A 76 37.02 6.09 -14.83
CA SER A 76 36.29 7.37 -14.89
C SER A 76 35.22 7.45 -13.80
N LEU A 77 35.05 8.64 -13.22
CA LEU A 77 34.06 8.90 -12.17
C LEU A 77 32.65 8.40 -12.55
N ASN A 78 32.27 8.53 -13.82
CA ASN A 78 30.98 8.06 -14.31
C ASN A 78 30.82 6.54 -14.17
N ASN A 79 31.88 5.77 -14.45
CA ASN A 79 31.86 4.31 -14.29
C ASN A 79 31.88 3.90 -12.82
N LEU A 80 32.62 4.62 -11.98
CA LEU A 80 32.67 4.37 -10.53
C LEU A 80 31.34 4.67 -9.83
N LEU A 81 30.62 5.69 -10.30
CA LEU A 81 29.30 6.07 -9.78
C LEU A 81 28.15 5.25 -10.40
N ARG A 82 28.41 4.48 -11.46
CA ARG A 82 27.37 3.72 -12.16
C ARG A 82 26.80 2.63 -11.26
N GLY A 83 25.56 2.83 -10.82
CA GLY A 83 24.88 1.92 -9.90
C GLY A 83 25.23 2.12 -8.42
N ALA A 84 25.98 3.17 -8.07
CA ALA A 84 26.22 3.53 -6.68
C ALA A 84 24.93 4.07 -6.05
N LYS A 85 24.61 3.61 -4.83
CA LYS A 85 23.43 4.06 -4.07
C LYS A 85 23.88 4.96 -2.92
N VAL A 86 23.15 6.03 -2.64
CA VAL A 86 23.44 6.88 -1.47
C VAL A 86 23.03 6.12 -0.21
N ALA A 87 23.95 6.00 0.73
CA ALA A 87 23.70 5.37 2.00
C ALA A 87 22.98 6.37 2.93
N ILE A 88 21.68 6.19 3.08
CA ILE A 88 20.83 7.02 3.92
C ILE A 88 20.66 6.30 5.26
N PRO A 89 21.02 6.91 6.40
CA PRO A 89 20.80 6.29 7.70
C PRO A 89 19.29 6.11 7.95
N ILE A 90 18.90 4.94 8.46
CA ILE A 90 17.50 4.68 8.79
C ILE A 90 17.12 5.61 9.94
N LYS A 91 16.07 6.40 9.74
CA LYS A 91 15.50 7.19 10.84
C LYS A 91 15.02 6.23 11.92
N PRO A 92 15.37 6.43 13.20
CA PRO A 92 14.91 5.56 14.27
C PRO A 92 13.39 5.48 14.24
N LYS A 93 12.85 4.28 14.44
CA LYS A 93 11.38 4.09 14.50
C LYS A 93 10.85 4.97 15.63
N PRO A 94 9.83 5.81 15.38
CA PRO A 94 9.26 6.60 16.45
C PRO A 94 8.66 5.66 17.51
N GLU A 95 9.17 5.76 18.72
CA GLU A 95 8.59 5.08 19.87
C GLU A 95 7.24 5.72 20.20
N ARG A 96 6.26 4.91 20.61
CA ARG A 96 4.94 5.42 20.97
C ARG A 96 5.08 6.31 22.19
N SER A 97 4.57 7.54 22.12
CA SER A 97 4.56 8.45 23.27
C SER A 97 3.67 7.89 24.39
N PRO A 98 4.00 8.14 25.67
CA PRO A 98 3.21 7.63 26.80
C PRO A 98 1.75 8.13 26.77
N ALA A 99 1.53 9.38 26.34
CA ALA A 99 0.19 9.94 26.16
C ALA A 99 -0.67 9.16 25.15
N LEU A 100 -0.06 8.65 24.06
CA LEU A 100 -0.77 7.83 23.07
C LEU A 100 -1.16 6.47 23.67
N ILE A 101 -0.30 5.87 24.48
CA ILE A 101 -0.54 4.58 25.11
C ILE A 101 -1.72 4.68 26.10
N GLU A 102 -1.78 5.76 26.87
CA GLU A 102 -2.91 6.03 27.78
C GLU A 102 -4.23 6.19 27.03
N ALA A 103 -4.22 6.92 25.91
CA ALA A 103 -5.40 7.08 25.06
C ALA A 103 -5.88 5.75 24.47
N LEU A 104 -4.96 4.90 24.00
CA LEU A 104 -5.30 3.57 23.49
C LEU A 104 -5.89 2.66 24.57
N ARG A 105 -5.32 2.69 25.79
CA ARG A 105 -5.86 1.94 26.94
C ARG A 105 -7.30 2.36 27.25
N LYS A 106 -7.59 3.67 27.16
CA LYS A 106 -8.94 4.19 27.37
C LYS A 106 -9.93 3.69 26.31
N ILE A 107 -9.53 3.69 25.05
CA ILE A 107 -10.36 3.21 23.93
C ILE A 107 -10.66 1.71 24.09
N GLU A 108 -9.65 0.93 24.46
CA GLU A 108 -9.82 -0.52 24.69
C GLU A 108 -10.77 -0.81 25.85
N LEU A 109 -10.68 -0.04 26.94
CA LEU A 109 -11.60 -0.17 28.07
C LEU A 109 -13.04 0.16 27.68
N GLU A 110 -13.26 1.24 26.91
CA GLU A 110 -14.59 1.60 26.41
C GLU A 110 -15.17 0.52 25.48
N GLN A 111 -14.33 -0.13 24.67
CA GLN A 111 -14.75 -1.25 23.82
C GLN A 111 -15.13 -2.48 24.66
N GLN A 112 -14.32 -2.83 25.66
CA GLN A 112 -14.61 -3.93 26.58
C GLN A 112 -15.91 -3.69 27.35
N GLU A 113 -16.20 -2.46 27.79
CA GLU A 113 -17.47 -2.10 28.44
C GLU A 113 -18.66 -2.32 27.51
N LYS A 114 -18.55 -1.95 26.22
CA LYS A 114 -19.60 -2.16 25.21
C LYS A 114 -19.84 -3.64 24.95
N GLU A 115 -18.77 -4.42 24.82
CA GLU A 115 -18.84 -5.87 24.65
C GLU A 115 -19.50 -6.53 25.87
N TYR A 116 -19.11 -6.11 27.07
CA TYR A 116 -19.71 -6.60 28.31
C TYR A 116 -21.19 -6.23 28.41
N ALA A 117 -21.56 -5.01 28.04
CA ALA A 117 -22.96 -4.58 27.99
C ALA A 117 -23.79 -5.39 26.96
N ALA A 118 -23.17 -5.82 25.86
CA ALA A 118 -23.82 -6.70 24.88
C ALA A 118 -23.95 -8.16 25.36
N MET A 119 -23.02 -8.64 26.20
CA MET A 119 -23.05 -9.98 26.78
C MET A 119 -23.92 -10.07 28.04
N MET A 120 -24.15 -8.96 28.74
CA MET A 120 -25.13 -8.87 29.82
C MET A 120 -26.54 -8.90 29.19
N PRO A 121 -27.29 -10.00 29.27
CA PRO A 121 -28.69 -9.96 28.87
C PRO A 121 -29.40 -8.96 29.79
N SER A 122 -29.94 -7.87 29.24
CA SER A 122 -30.95 -7.12 29.99
C SER A 122 -32.03 -8.14 30.35
N GLN A 123 -32.45 -8.16 31.62
CA GLN A 123 -33.38 -9.19 32.10
C GLN A 123 -34.79 -9.11 31.47
N SER A 124 -35.00 -8.34 30.40
CA SER A 124 -36.29 -8.15 29.75
C SER A 124 -36.54 -8.96 28.48
N ASP A 125 -35.54 -9.39 27.69
CA ASP A 125 -35.85 -9.91 26.34
C ASP A 125 -35.12 -11.20 25.98
N LYS A 126 -35.63 -12.31 26.55
CA LYS A 126 -35.31 -13.66 26.09
C LYS A 126 -36.18 -14.02 24.89
N SER A 127 -35.82 -13.61 23.68
CA SER A 127 -36.00 -14.46 22.50
C SER A 127 -35.25 -13.91 21.27
N LEU A 128 -34.50 -14.80 20.59
CA LEU A 128 -34.13 -14.74 19.16
C LEU A 128 -32.86 -13.99 18.69
N SER A 129 -31.76 -14.00 19.45
CA SER A 129 -30.45 -13.48 18.96
C SER A 129 -29.72 -14.40 17.95
N PHE A 130 -29.96 -15.73 17.96
CA PHE A 130 -29.19 -16.66 17.13
C PHE A 130 -29.66 -16.73 15.66
N LEU A 131 -30.95 -16.47 15.39
CA LEU A 131 -31.50 -16.55 14.03
C LEU A 131 -31.31 -15.25 13.21
N ASP A 132 -30.95 -14.15 13.86
CA ASP A 132 -30.74 -12.84 13.22
C ASP A 132 -29.34 -12.72 12.60
N THR A 133 -28.35 -13.43 13.15
CA THR A 133 -26.96 -13.39 12.65
C THR A 133 -26.79 -14.20 11.35
N PHE A 134 -27.51 -15.31 11.19
CA PHE A 134 -27.39 -16.18 10.00
C PHE A 134 -28.27 -15.76 8.81
N ARG A 135 -29.24 -14.86 9.00
CA ARG A 135 -30.02 -14.25 7.90
C ARG A 135 -29.39 -12.99 7.32
N SER A 136 -28.30 -12.49 7.90
CA SER A 136 -27.58 -11.27 7.49
C SER A 136 -26.63 -11.46 6.27
N GLY A 137 -26.91 -12.43 5.40
CA GLY A 137 -26.38 -12.49 4.02
C GLY A 137 -27.18 -11.63 3.03
N GLY A 138 -28.26 -10.99 3.49
CA GLY A 138 -29.07 -10.05 2.73
C GLY A 138 -30.24 -9.64 3.62
N SER A 139 -30.44 -8.35 3.85
CA SER A 139 -31.42 -7.75 4.77
C SER A 139 -31.14 -7.97 6.27
N GLY A 140 -30.29 -7.11 6.85
CA GLY A 140 -30.11 -7.00 8.30
C GLY A 140 -31.18 -6.11 8.93
N LYS A 141 -32.09 -6.71 9.71
CA LYS A 141 -32.95 -6.06 10.70
C LYS A 141 -32.09 -5.69 11.91
N SER A 142 -32.28 -4.48 12.44
CA SER A 142 -31.88 -4.09 13.79
C SER A 142 -33.13 -3.53 14.44
N GLY A 143 -33.67 -4.26 15.42
CA GLY A 143 -34.81 -3.81 16.21
C GLY A 143 -34.38 -2.82 17.28
N TYR A 144 -35.03 -1.66 17.29
CA TYR A 144 -35.26 -0.81 18.46
C TYR A 144 -36.42 0.12 18.14
N GLY A 145 -37.43 0.17 19.01
CA GLY A 145 -38.45 1.23 19.00
C GLY A 145 -39.68 0.95 18.15
N LYS A 146 -40.75 0.52 18.80
CA LYS A 146 -42.12 0.47 18.28
C LYS A 146 -42.67 1.90 18.23
N ASP A 147 -42.44 2.59 17.13
CA ASP A 147 -42.98 3.89 16.74
C ASP A 147 -42.61 4.11 15.26
N ASN A 148 -43.46 4.72 14.43
CA ASN A 148 -43.21 5.09 13.03
C ASN A 148 -43.30 4.00 11.94
N SER A 149 -44.53 3.67 11.53
CA SER A 149 -44.80 2.96 10.27
C SER A 149 -44.40 3.73 8.99
N ASN A 150 -44.06 5.02 9.09
CA ASN A 150 -43.52 5.80 7.98
C ASN A 150 -41.98 5.70 7.90
N ASP A 151 -41.29 5.73 9.04
CA ASP A 151 -39.83 5.69 9.06
C ASP A 151 -39.30 4.35 8.52
N ASP A 152 -39.99 3.24 8.80
CA ASP A 152 -39.61 1.91 8.29
C ASP A 152 -39.65 1.83 6.75
N GLU A 153 -40.57 2.55 6.11
CA GLU A 153 -40.66 2.65 4.65
C GLU A 153 -39.52 3.52 4.09
N GLU A 154 -39.21 4.64 4.74
CA GLU A 154 -38.08 5.50 4.38
C GLU A 154 -36.72 4.79 4.55
N TRP A 155 -36.55 4.01 5.63
CA TRP A 155 -35.36 3.19 5.87
C TRP A 155 -35.19 2.08 4.83
N ALA A 156 -36.29 1.50 4.35
CA ALA A 156 -36.24 0.50 3.27
C ALA A 156 -35.81 1.13 1.94
N GLU A 157 -36.30 2.34 1.64
CA GLU A 157 -35.91 3.10 0.44
C GLU A 157 -34.43 3.49 0.47
N VAL A 158 -33.94 3.99 1.60
CA VAL A 158 -32.51 4.33 1.78
C VAL A 158 -31.62 3.12 1.59
N ARG A 159 -31.98 1.95 2.16
CA ARG A 159 -31.22 0.71 1.99
C ARG A 159 -31.22 0.22 0.55
N GLN A 160 -32.33 0.39 -0.16
CA GLN A 160 -32.42 0.03 -1.57
C GLN A 160 -31.52 0.94 -2.43
N GLN A 161 -31.47 2.23 -2.13
CA GLN A 161 -30.59 3.19 -2.78
C GLN A 161 -29.11 2.90 -2.48
N ILE A 162 -28.76 2.59 -1.24
CA ILE A 162 -27.40 2.21 -0.85
C ILE A 162 -26.96 0.94 -1.58
N SER A 163 -27.83 -0.07 -1.71
CA SER A 163 -27.51 -1.29 -2.45
C SER A 163 -27.25 -1.01 -3.94
N ALA A 164 -27.97 -0.06 -4.54
CA ALA A 164 -27.73 0.35 -5.92
C ALA A 164 -26.37 1.04 -6.08
N ILE A 165 -26.03 1.95 -5.16
CA ILE A 165 -24.73 2.64 -5.14
C ILE A 165 -23.59 1.63 -4.98
N ILE A 166 -23.72 0.67 -4.06
CA ILE A 166 -22.70 -0.37 -3.85
C ILE A 166 -22.49 -1.20 -5.11
N ASN A 167 -23.56 -1.55 -5.83
CA ASN A 167 -23.44 -2.32 -7.08
C ASN A 167 -22.65 -1.56 -8.16
N VAL A 168 -22.82 -0.23 -8.22
CA VAL A 168 -22.04 0.64 -9.12
C VAL A 168 -20.58 0.80 -8.66
N LEU A 169 -20.33 0.88 -7.35
CA LEU A 169 -18.97 0.94 -6.82
C LEU A 169 -18.22 -0.38 -7.08
N VAL A 170 -18.87 -1.52 -6.90
CA VAL A 170 -18.30 -2.84 -7.16
C VAL A 170 -17.97 -3.01 -8.65
N SER A 171 -18.81 -2.52 -9.55
CA SER A 171 -18.50 -2.54 -10.98
C SER A 171 -17.30 -1.65 -11.32
N MET A 172 -17.21 -0.43 -10.75
CA MET A 172 -16.07 0.47 -10.96
C MET A 172 -14.74 -0.12 -10.46
N VAL A 173 -14.74 -0.81 -9.31
CA VAL A 173 -13.56 -1.49 -8.76
C VAL A 173 -13.19 -2.71 -9.60
N ALA A 174 -14.16 -3.53 -10.03
CA ALA A 174 -13.91 -4.69 -10.89
C ALA A 174 -13.24 -4.26 -12.22
N VAL A 175 -13.70 -3.13 -12.78
CA VAL A 175 -13.12 -2.48 -13.96
C VAL A 175 -11.68 -2.03 -13.72
N ALA A 176 -11.43 -1.31 -12.62
CA ALA A 176 -10.08 -0.85 -12.29
C ALA A 176 -9.11 -2.00 -12.07
N VAL A 177 -9.53 -3.06 -11.39
CA VAL A 177 -8.72 -4.27 -11.17
C VAL A 177 -8.49 -5.02 -12.47
N ALA A 178 -9.51 -5.15 -13.33
CA ALA A 178 -9.37 -5.79 -14.64
C ALA A 178 -8.38 -5.03 -15.55
N VAL A 179 -8.45 -3.69 -15.58
CA VAL A 179 -7.50 -2.85 -16.35
C VAL A 179 -6.10 -2.91 -15.75
N TRP A 180 -5.98 -2.97 -14.43
CA TRP A 180 -4.69 -3.11 -13.76
C TRP A 180 -4.02 -4.45 -14.05
N TRP A 181 -4.78 -5.55 -13.97
CA TRP A 181 -4.28 -6.90 -14.25
C TRP A 181 -4.05 -7.13 -15.74
N ALA A 182 -4.94 -6.67 -16.61
CA ALA A 182 -4.78 -6.76 -18.06
C ALA A 182 -3.67 -5.84 -18.58
N GLY A 183 -3.39 -4.75 -17.87
CA GLY A 183 -2.41 -3.75 -18.26
C GLY A 183 -0.95 -4.13 -18.00
N GLY A 184 -0.69 -5.19 -17.23
CA GLY A 184 0.62 -5.79 -16.96
C GLY A 184 1.82 -4.86 -17.23
N THR A 185 2.52 -5.11 -18.33
CA THR A 185 3.70 -4.33 -18.78
C THR A 185 3.49 -3.64 -20.14
N ALA A 186 2.25 -3.39 -20.58
CA ALA A 186 1.94 -2.94 -21.95
C ALA A 186 1.57 -1.44 -22.06
N ASP A 187 1.77 -0.89 -23.27
CA ASP A 187 1.71 0.54 -23.60
C ASP A 187 0.41 1.27 -23.16
N PRO A 188 0.50 2.56 -22.78
CA PRO A 188 -0.63 3.36 -22.29
C PRO A 188 -1.86 3.41 -23.22
N ILE A 189 -1.66 3.21 -24.53
CA ILE A 189 -2.70 3.26 -25.56
C ILE A 189 -3.66 2.06 -25.46
N TRP A 190 -3.16 0.89 -25.07
CA TRP A 190 -4.02 -0.29 -24.89
C TRP A 190 -4.92 -0.14 -23.66
N LYS A 191 -4.45 0.59 -22.63
CA LYS A 191 -5.23 0.84 -21.41
C LYS A 191 -6.46 1.69 -21.69
N THR A 192 -6.34 2.72 -22.52
CA THR A 192 -7.48 3.57 -22.89
C THR A 192 -8.44 2.85 -23.84
N LEU A 193 -7.92 2.02 -24.75
CA LEU A 193 -8.72 1.18 -25.64
C LEU A 193 -9.58 0.16 -24.90
N VAL A 194 -9.10 -0.38 -23.76
CA VAL A 194 -9.87 -1.29 -22.90
C VAL A 194 -10.83 -0.53 -21.99
N ALA A 195 -10.50 0.69 -21.55
CA ALA A 195 -11.37 1.50 -20.70
C ALA A 195 -12.67 1.95 -21.40
N MET A 196 -12.63 2.26 -22.70
CA MET A 196 -13.79 2.68 -23.50
C MET A 196 -14.93 1.63 -23.59
N PRO A 197 -14.69 0.37 -24.01
CA PRO A 197 -15.73 -0.66 -24.06
C PRO A 197 -16.20 -1.06 -22.66
N LEU A 198 -15.34 -0.92 -21.66
CA LEU A 198 -15.66 -1.25 -20.29
C LEU A 198 -16.63 -0.22 -19.67
N CYS A 199 -16.42 1.07 -19.94
CA CYS A 199 -17.41 2.11 -19.65
C CYS A 199 -18.75 1.85 -20.36
N PHE A 200 -18.70 1.39 -21.61
CA PHE A 200 -19.91 1.06 -22.38
C PHE A 200 -20.68 -0.13 -21.80
N LEU A 201 -19.99 -1.18 -21.34
CA LEU A 201 -20.61 -2.33 -20.67
C LEU A 201 -21.27 -1.95 -19.34
N VAL A 202 -20.64 -1.05 -18.57
CA VAL A 202 -21.23 -0.53 -17.33
C VAL A 202 -22.51 0.26 -17.63
N ALA A 203 -22.51 1.12 -18.66
CA ALA A 203 -23.69 1.88 -19.07
C ALA A 203 -24.84 0.98 -19.56
N ILE A 204 -24.54 -0.10 -20.29
CA ILE A 204 -25.55 -1.09 -20.71
C ILE A 204 -26.15 -1.80 -19.50
N ALA A 205 -25.31 -2.23 -18.55
CA ALA A 205 -25.76 -2.91 -17.34
C ALA A 205 -26.70 -2.02 -16.50
N GLU A 206 -26.37 -0.74 -16.35
CA GLU A 206 -27.21 0.24 -15.64
C GLU A 206 -28.56 0.44 -16.34
N THR A 207 -28.56 0.59 -17.66
CA THR A 207 -29.78 0.75 -18.46
C THR A 207 -30.71 -0.46 -18.30
N PHE A 208 -30.14 -1.67 -18.29
CA PHE A 208 -30.90 -2.92 -18.08
C PHE A 208 -31.46 -3.03 -16.66
N LEU A 209 -30.70 -2.60 -15.66
CA LEU A 209 -31.14 -2.57 -14.26
C LEU A 209 -32.33 -1.63 -14.08
N TYR A 210 -32.28 -0.43 -14.68
CA TYR A 210 -33.36 0.54 -14.61
C TYR A 210 -34.63 0.06 -15.32
N TRP A 211 -34.49 -0.57 -16.49
CA TRP A 211 -35.61 -1.16 -17.21
C TRP A 211 -36.28 -2.27 -16.38
N THR A 212 -35.49 -3.19 -15.84
CA THR A 212 -36.00 -4.31 -15.03
C THR A 212 -36.68 -3.82 -13.76
N TYR A 213 -36.11 -2.81 -13.10
CA TYR A 213 -36.70 -2.19 -11.90
C TYR A 213 -38.06 -1.54 -12.21
N TRP A 214 -38.14 -0.79 -13.31
CA TRP A 214 -39.37 -0.15 -13.75
C TRP A 214 -40.50 -1.15 -14.07
N GLU A 215 -40.16 -2.27 -14.73
CA GLU A 215 -41.14 -3.33 -15.00
C GLU A 215 -41.64 -4.00 -13.72
N ASN A 216 -40.75 -4.26 -12.76
CA ASN A 216 -41.10 -4.89 -11.50
C ASN A 216 -41.96 -3.97 -10.62
N LEU A 217 -41.73 -2.66 -10.65
CA LEU A 217 -42.59 -1.67 -9.99
C LEU A 217 -43.98 -1.60 -10.61
N LYS A 218 -44.08 -1.59 -11.95
CA LYS A 218 -45.37 -1.62 -12.65
C LYS A 218 -46.18 -2.85 -12.27
N LYS A 219 -45.56 -4.03 -12.31
CA LYS A 219 -46.20 -5.31 -11.94
C LYS A 219 -46.67 -5.31 -10.48
N LYS A 220 -45.90 -4.74 -9.55
CA LYS A 220 -46.31 -4.59 -8.13
C LYS A 220 -47.52 -3.67 -7.99
N LYS A 221 -47.51 -2.50 -8.61
CA LYS A 221 -48.64 -1.54 -8.57
C LYS A 221 -49.92 -2.13 -9.17
N GLU A 222 -49.81 -2.89 -10.25
CA GLU A 222 -50.97 -3.53 -10.89
C GLU A 222 -51.57 -4.65 -10.03
N ARG A 223 -50.74 -5.46 -9.36
CA ARG A 223 -51.21 -6.49 -8.41
C ARG A 223 -51.89 -5.90 -7.17
N LEU A 224 -51.39 -4.76 -6.69
CA LEU A 224 -51.99 -4.05 -5.55
C LEU A 224 -53.34 -3.42 -5.92
N ARG A 225 -53.48 -2.89 -7.15
CA ARG A 225 -54.76 -2.38 -7.66
C ARG A 225 -55.81 -3.46 -7.87
N LYS A 226 -55.43 -4.68 -8.27
CA LYS A 226 -56.35 -5.82 -8.42
C LYS A 226 -56.80 -6.44 -7.09
N ARG A 227 -56.18 -6.05 -5.97
CA ARG A 227 -56.48 -6.53 -4.62
C ARG A 227 -57.31 -5.55 -3.78
N LYS A 228 -57.49 -4.32 -4.25
CA LYS A 228 -58.46 -3.35 -3.73
C LYS A 228 -59.75 -3.46 -4.52
#